data_AF-A0A937N113-F1
#
_entry.id   AF-A0A937N113-F1
#
_cell.length_a   1.000
_cell.length_b   1.000
_cell.length_c   1.000
_cell.angle_alpha   90.00
_cell.angle_beta   90.00
_cell.angle_gamma   90.00
#
_symmetry.space_group_name_H-M   'P 1'
#
loop_
_entity.id
_entity.type
_entity.pdbx_description
1 polymer ?
#
loop_
_entity_poly.entity_id
_entity_poly.type
_entity_poly.pdbx_seq_one_letter_code
_entity_poly.pdbx_strand_id
1 'polypeptide(L)'
;MQSKVTFLCIAALLTVGVLVPETSAKSLKVAVVQTFIEPRLEDNLAKVLRFIDRAKTEQCRLVILPEHVLLPFEAPDKPTKAELDAAFEQIRRRAQSTKLCVVFSDGYRRKEGGAYQTHGIVYSEDGTHSVLYRKNLDVPRPFVVDGVSCNLSVCSDRGYLEHSDLPCLALGSQVIIDSSGGHGGDDGGKELPLIRYRPWAARTGAWVIVSNPVHEDTDFMGRSPWGGGSAIIRPDGSVLARLTYEKDTMIVEEIDVDLASRTAAQRRLNHPLFKPFWEQGKSLLASGSVRSTTNVKPLASKQREIKIAAAQMACSRDMKKNVQRIRGQIVRAAEQKADIIVFPELAVTGSLADDIRAATPDDLDGALRDICAEAEMREVYVIVGMPAFTGDGRSNCAVVIGDDGSVKTRYAQLATSRGDLFQAGLSAKSLWFSLKGVPSIVTVGDDANWVEIGDLAASRGMYLHFHISYESDASPDRAVLRRQRSLLALGYAKYGAIVNAADPAGLKNPSAPADGMSMIVSREGGHNQPAPKGVEYYLPYQTSVVKSAGAGPAMIVATRKTATANNMDLARFWRNRNRRQGSRPARCDWITGGAALISGDGPP
;
A
#
# COMPACT_ATOMS: atom_id res chain seq x y z
N MET A 1 56.07 -57.85 -26.02
CA MET A 1 56.68 -56.54 -25.75
C MET A 1 55.90 -55.49 -26.54
N GLN A 2 55.02 -54.72 -25.90
CA GLN A 2 54.56 -53.40 -26.34
C GLN A 2 53.52 -52.89 -25.32
N SER A 3 53.93 -51.87 -24.58
CA SER A 3 53.13 -51.19 -23.56
C SER A 3 52.05 -50.32 -24.20
N LYS A 4 50.79 -50.49 -23.76
CA LYS A 4 49.72 -49.52 -24.01
C LYS A 4 49.72 -48.50 -22.87
N VAL A 5 49.91 -47.24 -23.24
CA VAL A 5 49.77 -46.06 -22.39
C VAL A 5 48.29 -45.77 -22.22
N THR A 6 47.79 -45.80 -20.99
CA THR A 6 46.43 -45.39 -20.62
C THR A 6 46.43 -43.92 -20.23
N PHE A 7 45.72 -43.09 -20.99
CA PHE A 7 45.43 -41.70 -20.63
C PHE A 7 44.38 -41.66 -19.51
N LEU A 8 44.70 -41.02 -18.39
CA LEU A 8 43.79 -40.76 -17.28
C LEU A 8 43.33 -39.29 -17.37
N CYS A 9 42.06 -39.06 -17.70
CA CYS A 9 41.44 -37.73 -17.62
C CYS A 9 41.03 -37.45 -16.16
N ILE A 10 41.65 -36.45 -15.53
CA ILE A 10 41.23 -35.91 -14.22
C ILE A 10 40.17 -34.84 -14.48
N ALA A 11 38.93 -35.08 -14.07
CA ALA A 11 37.88 -34.08 -14.01
C ALA A 11 37.98 -33.32 -12.68
N ALA A 12 38.28 -32.02 -12.73
CA ALA A 12 38.26 -31.15 -11.57
C ALA A 12 36.82 -30.74 -11.23
N LEU A 13 36.31 -31.21 -10.08
CA LEU A 13 35.07 -30.70 -9.49
C LEU A 13 35.35 -29.36 -8.80
N LEU A 14 34.93 -28.26 -9.43
CA LEU A 14 34.79 -26.95 -8.80
C LEU A 14 33.51 -26.96 -7.95
N THR A 15 33.64 -27.21 -6.65
CA THR A 15 32.59 -26.92 -5.68
C THR A 15 32.50 -25.41 -5.51
N VAL A 16 31.50 -24.79 -6.14
CA VAL A 16 31.05 -23.43 -5.80
C VAL A 16 30.42 -23.53 -4.40
N GLY A 17 31.20 -23.20 -3.38
CA GLY A 17 30.71 -23.03 -2.03
C GLY A 17 29.71 -21.87 -2.00
N VAL A 18 28.42 -22.18 -1.91
CA VAL A 18 27.42 -21.22 -1.46
C VAL A 18 27.76 -20.95 0.00
N LEU A 19 28.39 -19.81 0.27
CA LEU A 19 28.43 -19.22 1.60
C LEU A 19 27.00 -18.92 2.02
N VAL A 20 26.39 -19.87 2.75
CA VAL A 20 25.23 -19.60 3.59
C VAL A 20 25.74 -18.67 4.70
N PRO A 21 25.17 -17.47 4.90
CA PRO A 21 25.62 -16.60 5.98
C PRO A 21 25.44 -17.29 7.33
N GLU A 22 26.43 -17.09 8.20
CA GLU A 22 26.35 -17.34 9.64
C GLU A 22 25.07 -16.72 10.21
N THR A 23 24.49 -17.40 11.21
CA THR A 23 23.22 -17.12 11.89
C THR A 23 22.74 -15.67 11.79
N SER A 24 21.60 -15.44 11.11
CA SER A 24 20.90 -14.15 11.11
C SER A 24 20.73 -13.65 12.55
N ALA A 25 21.06 -12.39 12.80
CA ALA A 25 20.74 -11.78 14.08
C ALA A 25 19.22 -11.85 14.32
N LYS A 26 18.83 -12.16 15.57
CA LYS A 26 17.42 -12.17 15.99
C LYS A 26 16.90 -10.78 16.35
N SER A 27 17.81 -9.86 16.62
CA SER A 27 17.50 -8.47 16.89
C SER A 27 18.44 -7.53 16.16
N LEU A 28 17.98 -6.29 15.92
CA LEU A 28 18.78 -5.23 15.34
C LEU A 28 18.53 -3.94 16.13
N LYS A 29 19.59 -3.36 16.72
CA LYS A 29 19.48 -2.08 17.42
C LYS A 29 19.63 -0.90 16.45
N VAL A 30 18.59 -0.10 16.32
CA VAL A 30 18.47 0.97 15.33
C VAL A 30 18.39 2.35 15.97
N ALA A 31 19.01 3.33 15.33
CA ALA A 31 18.90 4.75 15.65
C ALA A 31 18.16 5.48 14.51
N VAL A 32 17.08 6.17 14.84
CA VAL A 32 16.28 6.94 13.87
C VAL A 32 16.36 8.41 14.23
N VAL A 33 17.02 9.19 13.39
CA VAL A 33 17.26 10.62 13.63
C VAL A 33 16.08 11.45 13.10
N GLN A 34 15.66 12.42 13.89
CA GLN A 34 14.78 13.49 13.48
C GLN A 34 15.48 14.82 13.78
N THR A 35 15.72 15.63 12.77
CA THR A 35 16.57 16.82 12.91
C THR A 35 16.00 17.98 12.12
N PHE A 36 16.22 19.20 12.61
CA PHE A 36 15.99 20.40 11.84
C PHE A 36 17.14 20.55 10.81
N ILE A 37 16.86 20.98 9.59
CA ILE A 37 17.92 21.14 8.58
C ILE A 37 18.41 22.59 8.61
N GLU A 38 19.67 22.78 8.98
CA GLU A 38 20.31 24.11 9.03
C GLU A 38 20.58 24.64 7.61
N PRO A 39 20.73 25.97 7.44
CA PRO A 39 21.08 26.55 6.15
C PRO A 39 22.47 26.16 5.62
N ARG A 40 23.41 25.83 6.50
CA ARG A 40 24.82 25.61 6.14
C ARG A 40 25.18 24.12 6.19
N LEU A 41 25.92 23.67 5.18
CA LEU A 41 26.44 22.30 5.07
C LEU A 41 27.23 21.86 6.29
N GLU A 42 28.11 22.73 6.80
CA GLU A 42 29.02 22.43 7.91
C GLU A 42 28.26 22.15 9.22
N ASP A 43 27.21 22.93 9.50
CA ASP A 43 26.39 22.77 10.70
C ASP A 43 25.63 21.44 10.66
N ASN A 44 25.01 21.14 9.51
CA ASN A 44 24.32 19.87 9.30
C ASN A 44 25.29 18.68 9.39
N LEU A 45 26.45 18.77 8.75
CA LEU A 45 27.47 17.72 8.82
C LEU A 45 27.92 17.46 10.27
N ALA A 46 28.16 18.52 11.05
CA ALA A 46 28.50 18.38 12.47
C ALA A 46 27.38 17.67 13.26
N LYS A 47 26.10 17.99 12.99
CA LYS A 47 24.96 17.28 13.59
C LYS A 47 24.92 15.81 13.19
N VAL A 48 25.09 15.50 11.90
CA VAL A 48 25.12 14.12 11.39
C VAL A 48 26.21 13.30 12.11
N LEU A 49 27.44 13.82 12.17
CA LEU A 49 28.55 13.12 12.83
C LEU A 49 28.28 12.90 14.33
N ARG A 50 27.70 13.88 15.02
CA ARG A 50 27.29 13.76 16.43
C ARG A 50 26.23 12.68 16.64
N PHE A 51 25.24 12.55 15.75
CA PHE A 51 24.25 11.48 15.84
C PHE A 51 24.86 10.11 15.61
N ILE A 52 25.81 9.97 14.68
CA ILE A 52 26.54 8.70 14.46
C ILE A 52 27.33 8.33 15.72
N ASP A 53 28.04 9.29 16.33
CA ASP A 53 28.77 9.06 17.58
C ASP A 53 27.85 8.67 18.74
N ARG A 54 26.71 9.35 18.88
CA ARG A 54 25.71 9.00 19.89
C ARG A 54 25.16 7.59 19.67
N ALA A 55 24.81 7.24 18.43
CA ALA A 55 24.31 5.91 18.11
C ALA A 55 25.35 4.82 18.42
N LYS A 56 26.65 5.12 18.29
CA LYS A 56 27.73 4.22 18.72
C LYS A 56 27.73 4.02 20.23
N THR A 57 27.65 5.10 21.00
CA THR A 57 27.57 5.04 22.48
C THR A 57 26.35 4.24 22.94
N GLU A 58 25.23 4.39 22.23
CA GLU A 58 23.98 3.65 22.45
C GLU A 58 24.03 2.20 21.92
N GLN A 59 25.17 1.75 21.38
CA GLN A 59 25.39 0.40 20.85
C GLN A 59 24.46 0.02 19.68
N CYS A 60 24.00 1.00 18.90
CA CYS A 60 23.26 0.72 17.68
C CYS A 60 24.15 0.02 16.64
N ARG A 61 23.50 -0.52 15.61
CA ARG A 61 24.12 -1.15 14.43
C ARG A 61 23.76 -0.43 13.14
N LEU A 62 22.64 0.28 13.15
CA LEU A 62 22.11 1.03 12.03
C LEU A 62 21.68 2.44 12.47
N VAL A 63 22.11 3.47 11.74
CA VAL A 63 21.69 4.87 11.90
C VAL A 63 20.95 5.33 10.65
N ILE A 64 19.76 5.88 10.82
CA ILE A 64 18.91 6.34 9.72
C ILE A 64 18.66 7.83 9.88
N LEU A 65 18.97 8.58 8.83
CA LEU A 65 18.87 10.03 8.76
C LEU A 65 17.89 10.46 7.65
N PRO A 66 17.29 11.66 7.79
CA PRO A 66 16.24 12.10 6.89
C PRO A 66 16.73 12.42 5.48
N GLU A 67 15.77 12.67 4.58
CA GLU A 67 16.07 13.21 3.26
C GLU A 67 16.57 14.65 3.37
N HIS A 68 17.56 15.03 2.56
CA HIS A 68 18.12 16.38 2.54
C HIS A 68 18.76 16.78 3.88
N VAL A 69 19.41 15.82 4.54
CA VAL A 69 19.97 16.02 5.89
C VAL A 69 21.18 16.96 5.92
N LEU A 70 21.93 17.07 4.83
CA LEU A 70 23.09 17.97 4.72
C LEU A 70 22.72 19.31 4.09
N LEU A 71 21.71 19.34 3.23
CA LEU A 71 21.32 20.52 2.48
C LEU A 71 19.82 20.76 2.46
N PRO A 72 19.35 21.98 2.81
CA PRO A 72 17.97 22.36 2.59
C PRO A 72 17.57 22.15 1.13
N PHE A 73 16.35 21.65 0.92
CA PHE A 73 15.83 21.38 -0.42
C PHE A 73 15.86 22.63 -1.33
N GLU A 74 15.55 23.79 -0.74
CA GLU A 74 15.48 25.09 -1.42
C GLU A 74 16.71 25.98 -1.19
N ALA A 75 17.86 25.41 -0.79
CA ALA A 75 19.06 26.20 -0.56
C ALA A 75 19.43 27.06 -1.80
N PRO A 76 19.53 28.40 -1.66
CA PRO A 76 19.80 29.31 -2.78
C PRO A 76 21.20 29.07 -3.36
N ASP A 77 22.18 28.84 -2.48
CA ASP A 77 23.56 28.53 -2.85
C ASP A 77 23.85 27.05 -2.54
N LYS A 78 23.82 26.22 -3.58
CA LYS A 78 24.10 24.78 -3.44
C LYS A 78 25.62 24.54 -3.44
N PRO A 79 26.18 23.75 -2.50
CA PRO A 79 27.61 23.47 -2.44
C PRO A 79 28.14 22.88 -3.74
N THR A 80 29.42 23.01 -4.01
CA THR A 80 30.14 22.30 -5.07
C THR A 80 30.07 20.78 -4.88
N LYS A 81 30.35 20.03 -5.96
CA LYS A 81 30.48 18.57 -5.84
C LYS A 81 31.59 18.19 -4.86
N ALA A 82 32.71 18.93 -4.88
CA ALA A 82 33.86 18.68 -4.02
C ALA A 82 33.53 18.83 -2.53
N GLU A 83 32.76 19.86 -2.15
CA GLU A 83 32.30 20.05 -0.76
C GLU A 83 31.40 18.89 -0.30
N LEU A 84 30.48 18.45 -1.15
CA LEU A 84 29.62 17.29 -0.86
C LEU A 84 30.41 15.98 -0.78
N ASP A 85 31.35 15.75 -1.70
CA ASP A 85 32.22 14.57 -1.67
C ASP A 85 33.05 14.54 -0.37
N ALA A 86 33.56 15.69 0.08
CA ALA A 86 34.30 15.81 1.33
C ALA A 86 33.41 15.52 2.56
N ALA A 87 32.17 16.02 2.57
CA ALA A 87 31.20 15.72 3.62
C ALA A 87 30.83 14.21 3.64
N PHE A 88 30.58 13.63 2.48
CA PHE A 88 30.29 12.20 2.30
C PHE A 88 31.46 11.32 2.78
N GLU A 89 32.69 11.69 2.46
CA GLU A 89 33.88 10.97 2.92
C GLU A 89 34.04 11.03 4.45
N GLN A 90 33.71 12.17 5.07
CA GLN A 90 33.70 12.27 6.54
C GLN A 90 32.65 11.34 7.18
N ILE A 91 31.44 11.29 6.62
CA ILE A 91 30.39 10.37 7.07
C ILE A 91 30.84 8.91 6.87
N ARG A 92 31.43 8.57 5.72
CA ARG A 92 31.93 7.23 5.41
C ARG A 92 33.02 6.79 6.39
N ARG A 93 34.00 7.64 6.66
CA ARG A 93 35.07 7.39 7.65
C ARG A 93 34.49 7.21 9.04
N ARG A 94 33.47 8.00 9.40
CA ARG A 94 32.81 7.88 10.70
C ARG A 94 32.01 6.59 10.83
N ALA A 95 31.28 6.18 9.78
CA ALA A 95 30.60 4.89 9.73
C ALA A 95 31.60 3.73 9.95
N GLN A 96 32.75 3.79 9.26
CA GLN A 96 33.81 2.80 9.39
C GLN A 96 34.44 2.75 10.79
N SER A 97 34.80 3.91 11.38
CA SER A 97 35.45 3.94 12.69
C SER A 97 34.51 3.53 13.83
N THR A 98 33.20 3.79 13.68
CA THR A 98 32.17 3.39 14.65
C THR A 98 31.66 1.97 14.41
N LYS A 99 31.95 1.37 13.24
CA LYS A 99 31.36 0.11 12.76
C LYS A 99 29.84 0.15 12.72
N LEU A 100 29.29 1.24 12.19
CA LEU A 100 27.85 1.46 12.04
C LEU A 100 27.48 1.44 10.56
N CYS A 101 26.33 0.83 10.24
CA CYS A 101 25.67 1.09 8.97
C CYS A 101 24.97 2.45 9.04
N VAL A 102 25.23 3.35 8.09
CA VAL A 102 24.66 4.71 8.06
C VAL A 102 23.84 4.90 6.79
N VAL A 103 22.57 5.28 6.95
CA VAL A 103 21.60 5.51 5.88
C VAL A 103 21.14 6.95 5.90
N PHE A 104 21.22 7.64 4.77
CA PHE A 104 20.78 9.03 4.63
C PHE A 104 20.45 9.33 3.17
N SER A 105 19.85 10.48 2.89
CA SER A 105 19.67 10.93 1.51
C SER A 105 19.97 12.41 1.36
N ASP A 106 20.51 12.81 0.21
CA ASP A 106 20.76 14.22 -0.08
C ASP A 106 20.71 14.55 -1.58
N GLY A 107 20.60 15.82 -1.91
CA GLY A 107 20.78 16.32 -3.27
C GLY A 107 22.25 16.20 -3.67
N TYR A 108 22.53 15.52 -4.77
CA TYR A 108 23.89 15.31 -5.25
C TYR A 108 24.00 15.45 -6.77
N ARG A 109 25.11 16.02 -7.23
CA ARG A 109 25.50 16.11 -8.64
C ARG A 109 26.70 15.20 -8.90
N ARG A 110 26.52 14.19 -9.77
CA ARG A 110 27.59 13.23 -10.09
C ARG A 110 28.72 13.82 -10.95
N LYS A 111 28.47 14.94 -11.62
CA LYS A 111 29.42 15.67 -12.45
C LYS A 111 29.41 17.13 -12.06
N GLU A 112 30.57 17.78 -12.13
CA GLU A 112 30.66 19.22 -11.91
C GLU A 112 29.78 19.97 -12.93
N GLY A 113 29.06 20.99 -12.46
CA GLY A 113 28.05 21.71 -13.28
C GLY A 113 26.79 20.91 -13.68
N GLY A 114 26.65 19.65 -13.25
CA GLY A 114 25.46 18.83 -13.51
C GLY A 114 24.25 19.19 -12.63
N ALA A 115 23.07 18.69 -13.00
CA ALA A 115 21.85 18.89 -12.23
C ALA A 115 21.89 18.13 -10.89
N TYR A 116 21.36 18.77 -9.86
CA TYR A 116 21.11 18.16 -8.56
C TYR A 116 20.00 17.10 -8.65
N GLN A 117 20.27 15.91 -8.13
CA GLN A 117 19.29 14.85 -8.00
C GLN A 117 19.37 14.27 -6.58
N THR A 118 18.24 13.97 -5.98
CA THR A 118 18.25 13.31 -4.67
C THR A 118 18.74 11.88 -4.80
N HIS A 119 19.74 11.53 -3.99
CA HIS A 119 20.25 10.18 -3.88
C HIS A 119 20.08 9.66 -2.46
N GLY A 120 19.59 8.43 -2.33
CA GLY A 120 19.72 7.64 -1.11
C GLY A 120 21.12 7.04 -1.05
N ILE A 121 21.74 7.11 0.12
CA ILE A 121 23.11 6.70 0.37
C ILE A 121 23.13 5.76 1.59
N VAL A 122 23.80 4.62 1.43
CA VAL A 122 24.06 3.67 2.53
C VAL A 122 25.55 3.43 2.59
N TYR A 123 26.17 3.65 3.75
CA TYR A 123 27.53 3.19 4.04
C TYR A 123 27.47 2.01 5.00
N SER A 124 28.09 0.89 4.63
CA SER A 124 28.27 -0.27 5.50
C SER A 124 29.23 0.02 6.65
N GLU A 125 29.23 -0.88 7.64
CA GLU A 125 30.10 -0.81 8.82
C GLU A 125 31.61 -0.84 8.53
N ASP A 126 32.01 -1.41 7.39
CA ASP A 126 33.41 -1.46 6.94
C ASP A 126 33.77 -0.25 6.04
N GLY A 127 32.79 0.59 5.70
CA GLY A 127 32.94 1.75 4.83
C GLY A 127 33.24 1.44 3.37
N THR A 128 33.16 0.16 2.94
CA THR A 128 33.50 -0.27 1.58
C THR A 128 32.26 -0.37 0.67
N HIS A 129 31.11 -0.74 1.23
CA HIS A 129 29.87 -0.88 0.49
C HIS A 129 29.07 0.42 0.55
N SER A 130 28.93 1.06 -0.61
CA SER A 130 28.07 2.23 -0.80
C SER A 130 26.89 1.91 -1.71
N VAL A 131 25.67 1.91 -1.19
CA VAL A 131 24.49 1.98 -2.07
C VAL A 131 24.32 3.43 -2.47
N LEU A 132 24.41 3.73 -3.76
CA LEU A 132 24.08 5.04 -4.31
C LEU A 132 22.86 4.90 -5.21
N TYR A 133 21.72 5.35 -4.70
CA TYR A 133 20.40 5.10 -5.26
C TYR A 133 19.75 6.41 -5.69
N ARG A 134 19.40 6.59 -6.97
CA ARG A 134 18.68 7.80 -7.42
C ARG A 134 17.18 7.70 -7.17
N LYS A 135 16.64 8.63 -6.37
CA LYS A 135 15.20 8.78 -6.09
C LYS A 135 14.40 8.85 -7.39
N ASN A 136 13.25 8.18 -7.43
CA ASN A 136 12.34 8.00 -8.57
C ASN A 136 12.95 7.33 -9.82
N LEU A 137 14.25 7.05 -9.84
CA LEU A 137 14.98 6.66 -11.04
C LEU A 137 15.51 5.25 -10.96
N ASP A 138 16.30 4.90 -9.95
CA ASP A 138 16.89 3.55 -9.79
C ASP A 138 15.94 2.64 -9.01
N VAL A 139 16.11 1.31 -9.02
CA VAL A 139 15.31 0.46 -8.11
C VAL A 139 16.19 0.20 -6.88
N PRO A 140 15.68 0.30 -5.65
CA PRO A 140 16.55 0.20 -4.50
C PRO A 140 17.08 -1.22 -4.36
N ARG A 141 18.41 -1.32 -4.29
CA ARG A 141 19.07 -2.59 -4.02
C ARG A 141 19.03 -2.88 -2.52
N PRO A 142 18.79 -4.14 -2.11
CA PRO A 142 18.85 -4.50 -0.71
C PRO A 142 20.29 -4.38 -0.22
N PHE A 143 20.43 -4.16 1.09
CA PHE A 143 21.69 -4.23 1.80
C PHE A 143 21.48 -5.00 3.09
N VAL A 144 22.57 -5.44 3.72
CA VAL A 144 22.51 -6.29 4.92
C VAL A 144 23.17 -5.57 6.09
N VAL A 145 22.54 -5.65 7.27
CA VAL A 145 23.11 -5.19 8.54
C VAL A 145 22.99 -6.34 9.54
N ASP A 146 24.12 -6.85 10.04
CA ASP A 146 24.16 -8.00 10.96
C ASP A 146 23.30 -9.20 10.50
N GLY A 147 23.34 -9.52 9.19
CA GLY A 147 22.56 -10.60 8.59
C GLY A 147 21.10 -10.25 8.27
N VAL A 148 20.61 -9.08 8.68
CA VAL A 148 19.23 -8.62 8.42
C VAL A 148 19.13 -7.93 7.06
N SER A 149 18.18 -8.38 6.22
CA SER A 149 17.95 -7.78 4.90
C SER A 149 17.14 -6.49 5.00
N CYS A 150 17.73 -5.39 4.52
CA CYS A 150 17.18 -4.04 4.55
C CYS A 150 16.97 -3.48 3.14
N ASN A 151 16.00 -2.58 2.98
CA ASN A 151 15.80 -1.81 1.76
C ASN A 151 15.61 -0.31 2.06
N LEU A 152 16.08 0.55 1.14
CA LEU A 152 15.96 2.01 1.25
C LEU A 152 15.00 2.57 0.20
N SER A 153 13.99 3.30 0.65
CA SER A 153 13.15 4.20 -0.13
C SER A 153 13.48 5.65 0.22
N VAL A 154 13.32 6.56 -0.74
CA VAL A 154 13.48 7.99 -0.50
C VAL A 154 12.18 8.71 -0.80
N CYS A 155 11.46 9.07 0.26
CA CYS A 155 10.28 9.92 0.24
C CYS A 155 9.25 9.47 -0.82
N SER A 156 9.11 10.18 -1.94
CA SER A 156 8.07 9.90 -2.95
C SER A 156 8.11 8.47 -3.49
N ASP A 157 9.26 7.80 -3.42
CA ASP A 157 9.45 6.41 -3.83
C ASP A 157 8.47 5.44 -3.15
N ARG A 158 8.06 5.72 -1.90
CA ARG A 158 7.07 4.92 -1.16
C ARG A 158 5.74 4.73 -1.87
N GLY A 159 5.41 5.60 -2.83
CA GLY A 159 4.18 5.45 -3.61
C GLY A 159 4.25 4.30 -4.61
N TYR A 160 5.43 4.02 -5.15
CA TYR A 160 5.62 3.20 -6.34
C TYR A 160 5.86 1.73 -5.96
N LEU A 161 5.08 0.79 -6.53
CA LEU A 161 5.24 -0.64 -6.22
C LEU A 161 6.66 -1.16 -6.43
N GLU A 162 7.36 -0.67 -7.47
CA GLU A 162 8.74 -1.07 -7.78
C GLU A 162 9.74 -0.70 -6.66
N HIS A 163 9.42 0.32 -5.86
CA HIS A 163 10.27 0.84 -4.80
C HIS A 163 9.75 0.43 -3.41
N SER A 164 8.42 0.35 -3.24
CA SER A 164 7.80 0.15 -1.92
C SER A 164 7.65 -1.32 -1.55
N ASP A 165 7.00 -2.11 -2.41
CA ASP A 165 6.56 -3.46 -2.08
C ASP A 165 7.45 -4.49 -2.77
N LEU A 166 7.87 -4.23 -4.02
CA LEU A 166 8.65 -5.16 -4.82
C LEU A 166 9.93 -5.63 -4.11
N PRO A 167 10.78 -4.77 -3.50
CA PRO A 167 11.98 -5.27 -2.82
C PRO A 167 11.66 -6.20 -1.64
N CYS A 168 10.64 -5.88 -0.84
CA CYS A 168 10.22 -6.74 0.27
C CYS A 168 9.67 -8.09 -0.24
N LEU A 169 8.80 -8.08 -1.25
CA LEU A 169 8.22 -9.30 -1.80
C LEU A 169 9.28 -10.15 -2.52
N ALA A 170 10.04 -9.55 -3.43
CA ALA A 170 10.95 -10.25 -4.33
C ALA A 170 12.31 -10.59 -3.72
N LEU A 171 12.88 -9.70 -2.89
CA LEU A 171 14.29 -9.77 -2.46
C LEU A 171 14.48 -10.12 -1.00
N GLY A 172 13.41 -10.27 -0.23
CA GLY A 172 13.55 -10.81 1.10
C GLY A 172 13.55 -9.79 2.24
N SER A 173 13.42 -8.49 1.95
CA SER A 173 13.69 -7.45 2.96
C SER A 173 12.78 -7.55 4.19
N GLN A 174 13.41 -7.64 5.36
CA GLN A 174 12.75 -7.68 6.68
C GLN A 174 12.56 -6.28 7.25
N VAL A 175 13.41 -5.32 6.85
CA VAL A 175 13.33 -3.92 7.26
C VAL A 175 13.26 -3.04 6.02
N ILE A 176 12.25 -2.17 5.99
CA ILE A 176 12.03 -1.16 4.96
C ILE A 176 12.30 0.20 5.60
N ILE A 177 13.21 0.97 5.02
CA ILE A 177 13.63 2.27 5.52
C ILE A 177 13.17 3.34 4.54
N ASP A 178 12.46 4.36 5.01
CA ASP A 178 12.13 5.54 4.23
C ASP A 178 12.86 6.77 4.80
N SER A 179 13.86 7.26 4.06
CA SER A 179 14.51 8.53 4.32
C SER A 179 13.65 9.62 3.66
N SER A 180 12.86 10.33 4.47
CA SER A 180 11.78 11.20 3.99
C SER A 180 12.08 12.68 4.26
N GLY A 181 11.61 13.56 3.39
CA GLY A 181 11.78 15.02 3.49
C GLY A 181 10.67 15.74 4.28
N GLY A 182 9.97 15.04 5.18
CA GLY A 182 8.94 15.63 6.06
C GLY A 182 7.49 15.35 5.63
N HIS A 183 7.31 14.67 4.51
CA HIS A 183 5.99 14.32 3.94
C HIS A 183 5.52 12.92 4.35
N GLY A 184 5.79 12.48 5.58
CA GLY A 184 5.62 11.08 5.95
C GLY A 184 4.92 10.85 7.28
N GLY A 185 5.36 11.56 8.30
CA GLY A 185 4.95 11.34 9.69
C GLY A 185 3.50 11.70 9.98
N ASP A 186 3.13 12.93 9.65
CA ASP A 186 1.89 13.58 10.10
C ASP A 186 0.94 13.87 8.93
N ASP A 187 1.19 13.22 7.81
CA ASP A 187 0.45 13.32 6.56
C ASP A 187 -1.08 13.33 6.79
N GLY A 188 -1.62 12.31 7.47
CA GLY A 188 -3.05 12.20 7.78
C GLY A 188 -3.54 12.98 9.01
N GLY A 189 -2.77 13.95 9.50
CA GLY A 189 -3.09 14.78 10.66
C GLY A 189 -3.14 14.00 11.97
N LYS A 190 -3.77 14.58 12.99
CA LYS A 190 -3.90 13.97 14.32
C LYS A 190 -4.72 12.68 14.31
N GLU A 191 -5.68 12.56 13.39
CA GLU A 191 -6.59 11.42 13.30
C GLU A 191 -5.96 10.20 12.66
N LEU A 192 -5.15 10.39 11.61
CA LEU A 192 -4.54 9.32 10.82
C LEU A 192 -3.03 9.51 10.70
N PRO A 193 -2.27 9.55 11.81
CA PRO A 193 -0.83 9.69 11.73
C PRO A 193 -0.19 8.48 11.07
N LEU A 194 0.90 8.67 10.33
CA LEU A 194 1.62 7.59 9.64
C LEU A 194 0.74 6.79 8.66
N ILE A 195 -0.31 7.42 8.10
CA ILE A 195 -1.31 6.82 7.20
C ILE A 195 -0.70 6.01 6.04
N ARG A 196 0.50 6.34 5.58
CA ARG A 196 1.19 5.60 4.51
C ARG A 196 2.04 4.43 5.03
N TYR A 197 2.60 4.54 6.24
CA TYR A 197 3.60 3.60 6.73
C TYR A 197 3.00 2.47 7.56
N ARG A 198 2.00 2.73 8.40
CA ARG A 198 1.38 1.67 9.19
C ARG A 198 0.75 0.59 8.33
N PRO A 199 -0.05 0.93 7.29
CA PRO A 199 -0.54 -0.09 6.37
C PRO A 199 0.56 -0.71 5.50
N TRP A 200 1.69 -0.02 5.29
CA TRP A 200 2.83 -0.59 4.55
C TRP A 200 3.50 -1.70 5.34
N ALA A 201 3.74 -1.50 6.63
CA ALA A 201 4.24 -2.54 7.52
C ALA A 201 3.26 -3.72 7.54
N ALA A 202 1.98 -3.47 7.83
CA ALA A 202 0.95 -4.51 7.92
C ALA A 202 0.81 -5.35 6.64
N ARG A 203 0.83 -4.73 5.45
CA ARG A 203 0.63 -5.46 4.18
C ARG A 203 1.87 -6.20 3.67
N THR A 204 3.06 -5.83 4.15
CA THR A 204 4.31 -6.50 3.79
C THR A 204 4.76 -7.50 4.85
N GLY A 205 4.31 -7.33 6.10
CA GLY A 205 4.82 -8.09 7.24
C GLY A 205 6.30 -7.83 7.48
N ALA A 206 6.78 -6.61 7.17
CA ALA A 206 8.14 -6.16 7.40
C ALA A 206 8.13 -4.97 8.38
N TRP A 207 9.26 -4.75 9.06
CA TRP A 207 9.47 -3.52 9.83
C TRP A 207 9.52 -2.34 8.86
N VAL A 208 8.84 -1.25 9.20
CA VAL A 208 8.93 0.00 8.46
C VAL A 208 9.48 1.07 9.38
N ILE A 209 10.59 1.70 8.97
CA ILE A 209 11.25 2.76 9.70
C ILE A 209 11.27 4.01 8.84
N VAL A 210 10.76 5.11 9.36
CA VAL A 210 10.78 6.41 8.68
C VAL A 210 11.58 7.42 9.49
N SER A 211 12.47 8.14 8.81
CA SER A 211 13.20 9.28 9.36
C SER A 211 12.80 10.54 8.59
N ASN A 212 12.35 11.56 9.31
CA ASN A 212 11.88 12.84 8.78
C ASN A 212 12.67 14.00 9.41
N PRO A 213 12.92 15.09 8.66
CA PRO A 213 13.31 16.35 9.25
C PRO A 213 12.11 17.02 9.90
N VAL A 214 12.35 18.01 10.76
CA VAL A 214 11.31 18.95 11.24
C VAL A 214 11.55 20.29 10.55
N HIS A 215 10.47 20.94 10.12
CA HIS A 215 10.50 22.25 9.49
C HIS A 215 9.78 23.29 10.36
N GLU A 216 10.18 24.55 10.24
CA GLU A 216 9.58 25.67 11.00
C GLU A 216 8.42 26.35 10.27
N ASP A 217 8.36 26.23 8.95
CA ASP A 217 7.33 26.81 8.10
C ASP A 217 6.03 25.98 8.11
N THR A 218 5.11 26.31 7.20
CA THR A 218 3.86 25.57 7.01
C THR A 218 3.96 24.60 5.84
N ASP A 219 3.37 23.40 5.94
CA ASP A 219 3.18 22.56 4.75
C ASP A 219 2.20 23.20 3.75
N PHE A 220 2.03 22.58 2.59
CA PHE A 220 1.07 23.01 1.57
C PHE A 220 -0.41 22.94 2.03
N MET A 221 -0.71 22.31 3.18
CA MET A 221 -2.04 22.36 3.81
C MET A 221 -2.17 23.53 4.79
N GLY A 222 -1.12 24.33 4.98
CA GLY A 222 -1.07 25.42 5.94
C GLY A 222 -0.79 24.97 7.38
N ARG A 223 -0.29 23.75 7.60
CA ARG A 223 0.04 23.23 8.94
C ARG A 223 1.47 23.60 9.30
N SER A 224 1.69 24.25 10.45
CA SER A 224 3.03 24.53 10.99
C SER A 224 3.10 24.15 12.48
N PRO A 225 4.25 23.59 12.96
CA PRO A 225 5.36 23.09 12.14
C PRO A 225 4.93 21.90 11.27
N TRP A 226 5.60 21.67 10.15
CA TRP A 226 5.43 20.45 9.36
C TRP A 226 6.71 19.62 9.31
N GLY A 227 6.62 18.40 8.78
CA GLY A 227 7.66 17.41 9.00
C GLY A 227 7.52 16.75 10.37
N GLY A 228 8.58 16.05 10.78
CA GLY A 228 8.56 15.21 11.96
C GLY A 228 7.83 13.89 11.74
N GLY A 229 7.42 13.24 12.84
CA GLY A 229 6.77 11.94 12.79
C GLY A 229 7.72 10.81 12.37
N SER A 230 9.02 10.94 12.66
CA SER A 230 9.95 9.82 12.55
C SER A 230 9.49 8.68 13.46
N ALA A 231 9.48 7.45 12.95
CA ALA A 231 8.85 6.34 13.65
C ALA A 231 9.43 4.98 13.27
N ILE A 232 9.27 4.03 14.18
CA ILE A 232 9.53 2.61 13.99
C ILE A 232 8.21 1.88 14.12
N ILE A 233 7.84 1.13 13.08
CA ILE A 233 6.54 0.48 12.96
C ILE A 233 6.74 -1.02 12.84
N ARG A 234 6.02 -1.76 13.69
CA ARG A 234 6.07 -3.22 13.72
C ARG A 234 5.41 -3.83 12.47
N PRO A 235 5.79 -5.07 12.11
CA PRO A 235 5.18 -5.81 10.99
C PRO A 235 3.65 -5.94 11.01
N ASP A 236 3.00 -5.80 12.16
CA ASP A 236 1.54 -5.84 12.30
C ASP A 236 0.85 -4.46 12.10
N GLY A 237 1.64 -3.41 11.88
CA GLY A 237 1.20 -2.02 11.71
C GLY A 237 1.06 -1.23 13.02
N SER A 238 1.38 -1.81 14.18
CA SER A 238 1.47 -1.08 15.45
C SER A 238 2.75 -0.23 15.51
N VAL A 239 2.68 0.91 16.21
CA VAL A 239 3.84 1.80 16.37
C VAL A 239 4.68 1.32 17.57
N LEU A 240 5.98 1.12 17.38
CA LEU A 240 6.93 0.83 18.46
C LEU A 240 7.37 2.12 19.14
N ALA A 241 7.88 3.06 18.35
CA ALA A 241 8.36 4.35 18.82
C ALA A 241 8.08 5.40 17.75
N ARG A 242 7.83 6.64 18.18
CA ARG A 242 7.56 7.77 17.30
C ARG A 242 7.92 9.08 17.98
N LEU A 243 8.49 10.00 17.20
CA LEU A 243 8.60 11.42 17.51
C LEU A 243 7.45 12.18 16.87
N THR A 244 7.14 13.35 17.40
CA THR A 244 6.23 14.31 16.78
C THR A 244 7.07 15.39 16.11
N TYR A 245 7.23 16.55 16.75
CA TYR A 245 7.92 17.72 16.21
C TYR A 245 9.23 18.04 16.95
N GLU A 246 9.72 17.13 17.79
CA GLU A 246 10.97 17.29 18.51
C GLU A 246 12.12 17.47 17.50
N LYS A 247 12.88 18.55 17.66
CA LYS A 247 14.06 18.83 16.83
C LYS A 247 15.28 18.10 17.39
N ASP A 248 16.20 17.76 16.49
CA ASP A 248 17.53 17.23 16.79
C ASP A 248 17.52 16.10 17.84
N THR A 249 16.59 15.16 17.67
CA THR A 249 16.35 14.03 18.56
C THR A 249 16.57 12.72 17.81
N MET A 250 16.80 11.64 18.56
CA MET A 250 17.04 10.30 18.01
C MET A 250 16.26 9.27 18.80
N ILE A 251 15.47 8.45 18.12
CA ILE A 251 14.86 7.23 18.67
C ILE A 251 15.94 6.15 18.68
N VAL A 252 16.04 5.40 19.78
CA VAL A 252 16.94 4.24 19.90
C VAL A 252 16.12 3.06 20.37
N GLU A 253 16.01 2.04 19.52
CA GLU A 253 15.21 0.84 19.82
C GLU A 253 15.92 -0.42 19.33
N GLU A 254 15.69 -1.51 20.04
CA GLU A 254 16.06 -2.85 19.59
C GLU A 254 14.83 -3.52 18.97
N ILE A 255 14.91 -3.84 17.67
CA ILE A 255 13.81 -4.49 16.95
C ILE A 255 14.04 -6.00 16.87
N ASP A 256 13.00 -6.79 17.13
CA ASP A 256 12.98 -8.24 16.91
C ASP A 256 12.66 -8.50 15.43
N VAL A 257 13.66 -8.96 14.67
CA VAL A 257 13.51 -9.14 13.23
C VAL A 257 12.77 -10.44 12.87
N ASP A 258 12.59 -11.36 13.82
CA ASP A 258 11.80 -12.59 13.62
C ASP A 258 10.30 -12.28 13.52
N LEU A 259 9.84 -11.13 14.07
CA LEU A 259 8.47 -10.65 13.86
C LEU A 259 8.16 -10.35 12.39
N ALA A 260 9.17 -10.11 11.55
CA ALA A 260 9.01 -9.89 10.12
C ALA A 260 8.83 -11.23 9.37
N SER A 261 7.79 -11.99 9.71
CA SER A 261 7.51 -13.31 9.11
C SER A 261 7.30 -13.27 7.60
N ARG A 262 6.92 -12.10 7.05
CA ARG A 262 6.63 -11.87 5.63
C ARG A 262 5.60 -12.84 5.03
N THR A 263 4.79 -13.49 5.87
CA THR A 263 3.74 -14.44 5.44
C THR A 263 2.75 -13.77 4.46
N ALA A 264 2.33 -12.53 4.75
CA ALA A 264 1.45 -11.76 3.88
C ALA A 264 2.11 -11.41 2.53
N ALA A 265 3.38 -11.00 2.54
CA ALA A 265 4.15 -10.73 1.32
C ALA A 265 4.34 -12.01 0.49
N GLN A 266 4.69 -13.13 1.12
CA GLN A 266 4.88 -14.42 0.45
C GLN A 266 3.58 -14.91 -0.17
N ARG A 267 2.44 -14.67 0.48
CA ARG A 267 1.12 -14.98 -0.05
C ARG A 267 0.79 -14.18 -1.31
N ARG A 268 1.06 -12.87 -1.30
CA ARG A 268 0.90 -11.99 -2.48
C ARG A 268 1.80 -12.43 -3.63
N LEU A 269 3.07 -12.71 -3.33
CA LEU A 269 4.08 -13.15 -4.29
C LEU A 269 3.68 -14.46 -4.99
N ASN A 270 3.09 -15.41 -4.25
CA ASN A 270 2.76 -16.73 -4.77
C ASN A 270 1.32 -16.90 -5.22
N HIS A 271 0.47 -15.88 -5.08
CA HIS A 271 -0.90 -15.98 -5.55
C HIS A 271 -0.90 -16.28 -7.06
N PRO A 272 -1.58 -17.34 -7.54
CA PRO A 272 -1.44 -17.80 -8.92
C PRO A 272 -1.65 -16.69 -9.96
N LEU A 273 -2.62 -15.81 -9.71
CA LEU A 273 -2.92 -14.67 -10.59
C LEU A 273 -1.80 -13.61 -10.63
N PHE A 274 -1.17 -13.29 -9.50
CA PHE A 274 -0.18 -12.19 -9.42
C PHE A 274 1.26 -12.66 -9.48
N LYS A 275 1.52 -13.95 -9.34
CA LYS A 275 2.87 -14.52 -9.41
C LYS A 275 3.59 -14.12 -10.70
N PRO A 276 3.00 -14.21 -11.91
CA PRO A 276 3.66 -13.77 -13.14
C PRO A 276 4.04 -12.27 -13.12
N PHE A 277 3.16 -11.43 -12.57
CA PHE A 277 3.41 -10.00 -12.42
C PHE A 277 4.61 -9.75 -11.50
N TRP A 278 4.68 -10.40 -10.34
CA TRP A 278 5.79 -10.21 -9.40
C TRP A 278 7.12 -10.81 -9.91
N GLU A 279 7.09 -11.93 -10.65
CA GLU A 279 8.29 -12.50 -11.30
C GLU A 279 8.86 -11.59 -12.40
N GLN A 280 7.99 -10.88 -13.15
CA GLN A 280 8.45 -9.82 -14.05
C GLN A 280 9.10 -8.67 -13.27
N GLY A 281 8.56 -8.30 -12.10
CA GLY A 281 9.17 -7.33 -11.20
C GLY A 281 10.55 -7.76 -10.70
N LYS A 282 10.75 -9.03 -10.35
CA LYS A 282 12.08 -9.58 -10.04
C LYS A 282 13.07 -9.39 -11.19
N SER A 283 12.62 -9.60 -12.43
CA SER A 283 13.45 -9.39 -13.61
C SER A 283 13.87 -7.92 -13.79
N LEU A 284 13.00 -6.97 -13.42
CA LEU A 284 13.32 -5.53 -13.35
C LEU A 284 14.45 -5.25 -12.33
N LEU A 285 14.43 -5.92 -11.18
CA LEU A 285 15.45 -5.76 -10.13
C LEU A 285 16.82 -6.31 -10.58
N ALA A 286 16.84 -7.45 -11.27
CA ALA A 286 18.06 -8.12 -11.70
C ALA A 286 18.69 -7.48 -12.96
N SER A 287 17.88 -7.17 -13.98
CA SER A 287 18.37 -6.79 -15.31
C SER A 287 18.11 -5.33 -15.68
N GLY A 288 17.25 -4.63 -14.93
CA GLY A 288 16.80 -3.28 -15.27
C GLY A 288 15.86 -3.21 -16.48
N SER A 289 15.47 -4.34 -17.07
CA SER A 289 14.62 -4.40 -18.26
C SER A 289 13.47 -5.40 -18.14
N VAL A 290 12.29 -4.98 -18.57
CA VAL A 290 11.07 -5.78 -18.76
C VAL A 290 10.48 -5.25 -20.06
N ARG A 291 9.95 -6.12 -20.93
CA ARG A 291 9.23 -5.69 -22.13
C ARG A 291 7.83 -6.26 -22.06
N SER A 292 6.84 -5.38 -22.16
CA SER A 292 5.46 -5.76 -22.35
C SER A 292 5.13 -5.55 -23.82
N THR A 293 4.59 -6.58 -24.47
CA THR A 293 4.05 -6.46 -25.82
C THR A 293 2.62 -5.93 -25.82
N THR A 294 2.01 -5.75 -24.64
CA THR A 294 0.60 -5.41 -24.49
C THR A 294 0.43 -3.90 -24.35
N ASN A 295 -0.25 -3.29 -25.32
CA ASN A 295 -0.62 -1.88 -25.25
C ASN A 295 -2.01 -1.72 -24.63
N VAL A 296 -2.07 -1.39 -23.34
CA VAL A 296 -3.33 -1.20 -22.62
C VAL A 296 -3.79 0.25 -22.72
N LYS A 297 -4.87 0.49 -23.45
CA LYS A 297 -5.54 1.80 -23.46
C LYS A 297 -6.46 1.93 -22.24
N PRO A 298 -6.35 3.00 -21.43
CA PRO A 298 -7.28 3.23 -20.33
C PRO A 298 -8.73 3.29 -20.81
N LEU A 299 -9.66 2.74 -20.01
CA LEU A 299 -11.10 2.82 -20.25
C LEU A 299 -11.56 4.27 -20.16
N ALA A 300 -12.45 4.66 -21.08
CA ALA A 300 -13.19 5.91 -20.99
C ALA A 300 -14.35 5.77 -20.00
N SER A 301 -14.72 6.86 -19.36
CA SER A 301 -15.87 6.96 -18.47
C SER A 301 -16.94 7.87 -19.09
N LYS A 302 -18.22 7.58 -18.84
CA LYS A 302 -19.28 8.56 -19.12
C LYS A 302 -19.25 9.66 -18.06
N GLN A 303 -19.49 10.90 -18.48
CA GLN A 303 -19.72 12.02 -17.56
C GLN A 303 -21.19 12.02 -17.12
N ARG A 304 -21.43 11.76 -15.83
CA ARG A 304 -22.76 11.75 -15.22
C ARG A 304 -22.70 11.87 -13.71
N GLU A 305 -23.82 12.23 -13.10
CA GLU A 305 -23.98 12.12 -11.66
C GLU A 305 -24.14 10.64 -11.27
N ILE A 306 -23.46 10.25 -10.20
CA ILE A 306 -23.58 8.94 -9.57
C ILE A 306 -23.85 9.15 -8.09
N LYS A 307 -24.96 8.59 -7.61
CA LYS A 307 -25.35 8.57 -6.20
C LYS A 307 -25.13 7.18 -5.61
N ILE A 308 -24.29 7.11 -4.59
CA ILE A 308 -23.97 5.89 -3.86
C ILE A 308 -24.74 5.89 -2.55
N ALA A 309 -25.41 4.79 -2.23
CA ALA A 309 -25.88 4.46 -0.89
C ALA A 309 -24.99 3.35 -0.30
N ALA A 310 -24.29 3.65 0.79
CA ALA A 310 -23.52 2.67 1.55
C ALA A 310 -24.37 2.21 2.75
N ALA A 311 -24.84 0.96 2.69
CA ALA A 311 -25.73 0.36 3.67
C ALA A 311 -24.94 -0.43 4.71
N GLN A 312 -24.54 0.24 5.78
CA GLN A 312 -23.94 -0.37 6.95
C GLN A 312 -25.02 -1.11 7.76
N MET A 313 -25.04 -2.44 7.68
CA MET A 313 -26.04 -3.25 8.36
C MET A 313 -25.43 -4.24 9.34
N ALA A 314 -26.15 -4.49 10.44
CA ALA A 314 -25.85 -5.57 11.36
C ALA A 314 -26.40 -6.89 10.79
N CYS A 315 -25.59 -7.95 10.84
CA CYS A 315 -25.96 -9.27 10.33
C CYS A 315 -26.36 -10.19 11.49
N SER A 316 -27.49 -10.86 11.35
CA SER A 316 -27.90 -11.96 12.24
C SER A 316 -27.41 -13.31 11.73
N ARG A 317 -27.44 -14.33 12.57
CA ARG A 317 -27.20 -15.74 12.16
C ARG A 317 -28.29 -16.30 11.25
N ASP A 318 -29.42 -15.61 11.17
CA ASP A 318 -30.57 -15.99 10.36
C ASP A 318 -30.49 -15.33 8.98
N MET A 319 -30.13 -16.14 7.99
CA MET A 319 -29.97 -15.69 6.60
C MET A 319 -31.24 -15.05 6.04
N LYS A 320 -32.43 -15.58 6.36
CA LYS A 320 -33.71 -15.04 5.86
C LYS A 320 -33.95 -13.64 6.39
N LYS A 321 -33.64 -13.38 7.66
CA LYS A 321 -33.71 -12.04 8.24
C LYS A 321 -32.72 -11.07 7.63
N ASN A 322 -31.51 -11.53 7.29
CA ASN A 322 -30.53 -10.70 6.60
C ASN A 322 -31.03 -10.31 5.20
N VAL A 323 -31.51 -11.26 4.41
CA VAL A 323 -32.10 -11.01 3.07
C VAL A 323 -33.27 -10.03 3.15
N GLN A 324 -34.17 -10.18 4.13
CA GLN A 324 -35.27 -9.23 4.35
C GLN A 324 -34.76 -7.80 4.64
N ARG A 325 -33.72 -7.65 5.46
CA ARG A 325 -33.11 -6.33 5.73
C ARG A 325 -32.47 -5.74 4.48
N ILE A 326 -31.73 -6.55 3.71
CA ILE A 326 -31.13 -6.15 2.43
C ILE A 326 -32.20 -5.60 1.50
N ARG A 327 -33.28 -6.35 1.27
CA ARG A 327 -34.40 -5.90 0.44
C ARG A 327 -35.02 -4.60 0.94
N GLY A 328 -35.28 -4.48 2.24
CA GLY A 328 -35.78 -3.24 2.82
C GLY A 328 -34.85 -2.04 2.62
N GLN A 329 -33.52 -2.25 2.65
CA GLN A 329 -32.55 -1.18 2.38
C GLN A 329 -32.46 -0.85 0.88
N ILE A 330 -32.65 -1.81 -0.03
CA ILE A 330 -32.79 -1.56 -1.47
C ILE A 330 -33.95 -0.60 -1.73
N VAL A 331 -35.12 -0.85 -1.12
CA VAL A 331 -36.29 0.05 -1.20
C VAL A 331 -35.92 1.47 -0.73
N ARG A 332 -35.30 1.61 0.45
CA ARG A 332 -34.91 2.91 1.00
C ARG A 332 -33.87 3.64 0.15
N ALA A 333 -32.95 2.92 -0.50
CA ALA A 333 -31.97 3.52 -1.39
C ALA A 333 -32.64 4.05 -2.68
N ALA A 334 -33.61 3.31 -3.22
CA ALA A 334 -34.39 3.74 -4.36
C ALA A 334 -35.26 4.97 -4.05
N GLU A 335 -35.88 5.03 -2.85
CA GLU A 335 -36.58 6.23 -2.36
C GLU A 335 -35.66 7.46 -2.31
N GLN A 336 -34.38 7.27 -1.99
CA GLN A 336 -33.35 8.32 -2.00
C GLN A 336 -32.75 8.57 -3.40
N LYS A 337 -33.27 7.89 -4.43
CA LYS A 337 -32.82 7.94 -5.82
C LYS A 337 -31.33 7.63 -5.96
N ALA A 338 -30.85 6.62 -5.24
CA ALA A 338 -29.49 6.11 -5.38
C ALA A 338 -29.34 5.39 -6.72
N ASP A 339 -28.18 5.52 -7.37
CA ASP A 339 -27.85 4.73 -8.56
C ASP A 339 -27.38 3.32 -8.18
N ILE A 340 -26.76 3.20 -7.01
CA ILE A 340 -26.21 1.96 -6.47
C ILE A 340 -26.32 1.93 -4.94
N ILE A 341 -26.70 0.77 -4.41
CA ILE A 341 -26.58 0.43 -2.99
C ILE A 341 -25.53 -0.65 -2.77
N VAL A 342 -24.71 -0.48 -1.75
CA VAL A 342 -23.58 -1.37 -1.42
C VAL A 342 -23.75 -1.89 -0.01
N PHE A 343 -23.68 -3.22 0.14
CA PHE A 343 -23.79 -3.95 1.40
C PHE A 343 -22.45 -4.53 1.83
N PRO A 344 -22.29 -4.88 3.13
CA PRO A 344 -21.06 -5.47 3.65
C PRO A 344 -20.69 -6.81 3.03
N GLU A 345 -19.43 -7.22 3.26
CA GLU A 345 -18.97 -8.58 3.04
C GLU A 345 -19.86 -9.57 3.81
N LEU A 346 -20.17 -10.73 3.20
CA LEU A 346 -20.98 -11.80 3.81
C LEU A 346 -22.32 -11.34 4.42
N ALA A 347 -22.88 -10.21 3.96
CA ALA A 347 -24.13 -9.65 4.49
C ALA A 347 -25.32 -10.61 4.41
N VAL A 348 -25.35 -11.51 3.42
CA VAL A 348 -26.43 -12.50 3.27
C VAL A 348 -26.41 -13.52 4.41
N THR A 349 -25.25 -14.16 4.66
CA THR A 349 -25.14 -15.26 5.63
C THR A 349 -24.81 -14.79 7.04
N GLY A 350 -24.12 -13.66 7.18
CA GLY A 350 -23.28 -13.39 8.36
C GLY A 350 -21.88 -14.03 8.21
N SER A 351 -20.97 -13.67 9.12
CA SER A 351 -19.54 -14.00 9.00
C SER A 351 -19.10 -15.21 9.85
N LEU A 352 -19.93 -15.72 10.75
CA LEU A 352 -19.55 -16.92 11.52
C LEU A 352 -19.41 -18.15 10.61
N ALA A 353 -18.42 -18.99 10.92
CA ALA A 353 -18.11 -20.18 10.13
C ALA A 353 -19.30 -21.14 10.02
N ASP A 354 -20.05 -21.35 11.11
CA ASP A 354 -21.22 -22.22 11.12
C ASP A 354 -22.35 -21.68 10.25
N ASP A 355 -22.59 -20.37 10.28
CA ASP A 355 -23.63 -19.71 9.48
C ASP A 355 -23.31 -19.88 7.98
N ILE A 356 -22.03 -19.73 7.62
CA ILE A 356 -21.54 -19.92 6.24
C ILE A 356 -21.63 -21.40 5.84
N ARG A 357 -21.22 -22.34 6.69
CA ARG A 357 -21.28 -23.79 6.44
C ARG A 357 -22.71 -24.30 6.27
N ALA A 358 -23.65 -23.79 7.05
CA ALA A 358 -25.05 -24.17 6.99
C ALA A 358 -25.77 -23.73 5.71
N ALA A 359 -25.30 -22.64 5.05
CA ALA A 359 -25.91 -22.16 3.81
C ALA A 359 -25.64 -23.12 2.63
N THR A 360 -26.70 -23.72 2.12
CA THR A 360 -26.65 -24.61 0.94
C THR A 360 -26.59 -23.80 -0.37
N PRO A 361 -26.18 -24.40 -1.51
CA PRO A 361 -26.28 -23.74 -2.80
C PRO A 361 -27.70 -23.21 -3.11
N ASP A 362 -28.74 -24.00 -2.84
CA ASP A 362 -30.13 -23.62 -3.08
C ASP A 362 -30.58 -22.44 -2.22
N ASP A 363 -30.13 -22.38 -0.97
CA ASP A 363 -30.37 -21.27 -0.06
C ASP A 363 -29.76 -19.96 -0.60
N LEU A 364 -28.51 -20.03 -1.06
CA LEU A 364 -27.78 -18.88 -1.61
C LEU A 364 -28.38 -18.42 -2.94
N ASP A 365 -28.77 -19.35 -3.81
CA ASP A 365 -29.42 -19.05 -5.09
C ASP A 365 -30.83 -18.48 -4.89
N GLY A 366 -31.57 -18.96 -3.88
CA GLY A 366 -32.84 -18.38 -3.46
C GLY A 366 -32.67 -16.94 -2.97
N ALA A 367 -31.73 -16.70 -2.05
CA ALA A 367 -31.42 -15.37 -1.54
C ALA A 367 -31.02 -14.40 -2.66
N LEU A 368 -30.20 -14.86 -3.60
CA LEU A 368 -29.78 -14.04 -4.73
C LEU A 368 -30.95 -13.71 -5.67
N ARG A 369 -31.81 -14.68 -5.99
CA ARG A 369 -33.00 -14.42 -6.82
C ARG A 369 -33.91 -13.35 -6.20
N ASP A 370 -34.12 -13.41 -4.89
CA ASP A 370 -34.91 -12.41 -4.18
C ASP A 370 -34.30 -11.00 -4.25
N ILE A 371 -32.96 -10.91 -4.13
CA ILE A 371 -32.24 -9.63 -4.23
C ILE A 371 -32.25 -9.10 -5.67
N CYS A 372 -32.06 -9.98 -6.67
CA CYS A 372 -32.15 -9.63 -8.09
C CYS A 372 -33.53 -9.06 -8.45
N ALA A 373 -34.60 -9.72 -8.01
CA ALA A 373 -35.97 -9.27 -8.25
C ALA A 373 -36.24 -7.90 -7.59
N GLU A 374 -35.73 -7.67 -6.38
CA GLU A 374 -35.87 -6.35 -5.74
C GLU A 374 -35.03 -5.27 -6.45
N ALA A 375 -33.83 -5.60 -6.94
CA ALA A 375 -32.99 -4.67 -7.71
C ALA A 375 -33.67 -4.23 -9.01
N GLU A 376 -34.26 -5.17 -9.75
CA GLU A 376 -35.04 -4.91 -10.97
C GLU A 376 -36.27 -4.05 -10.68
N MET A 377 -37.08 -4.45 -9.69
CA MET A 377 -38.31 -3.73 -9.33
C MET A 377 -38.04 -2.28 -8.89
N ARG A 378 -36.87 -2.02 -8.31
CA ARG A 378 -36.47 -0.71 -7.80
C ARG A 378 -35.52 0.05 -8.72
N GLU A 379 -35.15 -0.53 -9.86
CA GLU A 379 -34.24 0.03 -10.85
C GLU A 379 -32.93 0.58 -10.24
N VAL A 380 -32.33 -0.19 -9.32
CA VAL A 380 -31.12 0.21 -8.59
C VAL A 380 -30.04 -0.86 -8.67
N TYR A 381 -28.79 -0.46 -8.90
CA TYR A 381 -27.67 -1.39 -8.81
C TYR A 381 -27.46 -1.85 -7.37
N VAL A 382 -27.09 -3.11 -7.18
CA VAL A 382 -26.82 -3.68 -5.86
C VAL A 382 -25.45 -4.34 -5.85
N ILE A 383 -24.64 -4.06 -4.83
CA ILE A 383 -23.47 -4.87 -4.48
C ILE A 383 -23.76 -5.57 -3.16
N VAL A 384 -23.72 -6.89 -3.15
CA VAL A 384 -23.97 -7.69 -1.95
C VAL A 384 -22.86 -8.69 -1.69
N GLY A 385 -22.40 -8.78 -0.44
CA GLY A 385 -21.47 -9.80 0.01
C GLY A 385 -22.17 -11.11 0.39
N MET A 386 -21.72 -12.23 -0.18
CA MET A 386 -22.23 -13.57 0.13
C MET A 386 -21.21 -14.65 -0.25
N PRO A 387 -21.26 -15.83 0.38
CA PRO A 387 -20.58 -17.00 -0.18
C PRO A 387 -21.15 -17.33 -1.57
N ALA A 388 -20.30 -17.83 -2.47
CA ALA A 388 -20.73 -18.46 -3.70
C ALA A 388 -19.94 -19.75 -3.93
N PHE A 389 -20.56 -20.71 -4.61
CA PHE A 389 -19.88 -21.94 -5.03
C PHE A 389 -19.22 -21.71 -6.40
N THR A 390 -17.93 -22.00 -6.49
CA THR A 390 -17.07 -21.83 -7.67
C THR A 390 -16.40 -23.17 -7.97
N GLY A 391 -16.96 -23.95 -8.89
CA GLY A 391 -16.59 -25.36 -9.06
C GLY A 391 -16.98 -26.16 -7.80
N ASP A 392 -16.06 -26.98 -7.30
CA ASP A 392 -16.27 -27.80 -6.08
C ASP A 392 -16.06 -27.03 -4.78
N GLY A 393 -15.62 -25.77 -4.88
CA GLY A 393 -15.24 -24.93 -3.76
C GLY A 393 -16.26 -23.86 -3.42
N ARG A 394 -16.10 -23.28 -2.23
CA ARG A 394 -16.80 -22.07 -1.81
C ARG A 394 -15.81 -20.91 -1.83
N SER A 395 -16.24 -19.74 -2.28
CA SER A 395 -15.48 -18.50 -2.20
C SER A 395 -16.28 -17.42 -1.47
N ASN A 396 -15.56 -16.49 -0.84
CA ASN A 396 -16.13 -15.26 -0.31
C ASN A 396 -16.29 -14.26 -1.45
N CYS A 397 -17.54 -13.88 -1.77
CA CYS A 397 -17.83 -13.16 -2.99
C CYS A 397 -18.54 -11.83 -2.75
N ALA A 398 -18.29 -10.88 -3.65
CA ALA A 398 -19.18 -9.77 -3.94
C ALA A 398 -19.96 -10.09 -5.22
N VAL A 399 -21.29 -9.96 -5.18
CA VAL A 399 -22.15 -10.08 -6.35
C VAL A 399 -22.65 -8.69 -6.71
N VAL A 400 -22.42 -8.28 -7.96
CA VAL A 400 -22.93 -7.02 -8.51
C VAL A 400 -24.13 -7.31 -9.38
N ILE A 401 -25.25 -6.68 -9.07
CA ILE A 401 -26.55 -6.84 -9.72
C ILE A 401 -26.91 -5.51 -10.35
N GLY A 402 -27.38 -5.55 -11.60
CA GLY A 402 -27.83 -4.37 -12.33
C GLY A 402 -29.18 -3.85 -11.86
N ASP A 403 -29.50 -2.65 -12.30
CA ASP A 403 -30.85 -2.07 -12.22
C ASP A 403 -31.88 -2.85 -13.05
N ASP A 404 -31.44 -3.77 -13.90
CA ASP A 404 -32.26 -4.73 -14.65
C ASP A 404 -32.36 -6.12 -13.96
N GLY A 405 -31.91 -6.23 -12.71
CA GLY A 405 -31.89 -7.49 -11.96
C GLY A 405 -30.83 -8.50 -12.40
N SER A 406 -30.13 -8.28 -13.52
CA SER A 406 -29.14 -9.23 -14.02
C SER A 406 -27.82 -9.15 -13.24
N VAL A 407 -27.19 -10.28 -12.99
CA VAL A 407 -25.87 -10.34 -12.35
C VAL A 407 -24.80 -9.84 -13.33
N LYS A 408 -24.18 -8.70 -13.03
CA LYS A 408 -23.14 -8.07 -13.85
C LYS A 408 -21.77 -8.68 -13.61
N THR A 409 -21.46 -9.05 -12.37
CA THR A 409 -20.26 -9.83 -12.04
C THR A 409 -20.42 -10.54 -10.69
N ARG A 410 -19.65 -11.62 -10.52
CA ARG A 410 -19.43 -12.33 -9.26
C ARG A 410 -17.94 -12.34 -9.00
N TYR A 411 -17.50 -11.50 -8.08
CA TYR A 411 -16.10 -11.39 -7.72
C TYR A 411 -15.79 -12.26 -6.51
N ALA A 412 -14.92 -13.25 -6.67
CA ALA A 412 -14.35 -14.02 -5.57
C ALA A 412 -13.10 -13.33 -5.02
N GLN A 413 -13.06 -13.13 -3.71
CA GLN A 413 -11.95 -12.51 -2.99
C GLN A 413 -10.61 -13.18 -3.34
N LEU A 414 -9.61 -12.39 -3.74
CA LEU A 414 -8.28 -12.90 -4.07
C LEU A 414 -7.49 -13.20 -2.79
N ALA A 415 -7.61 -12.33 -1.79
CA ALA A 415 -6.83 -12.37 -0.56
C ALA A 415 -7.46 -13.13 0.63
N THR A 416 -8.19 -14.24 0.43
CA THR A 416 -8.82 -15.05 1.53
C THR A 416 -7.94 -15.45 2.75
N SER A 417 -8.06 -14.83 3.92
CA SER A 417 -7.37 -15.33 5.14
C SER A 417 -8.03 -16.57 5.77
N ARG A 418 -9.25 -16.92 5.35
CA ARG A 418 -10.07 -18.01 5.90
C ARG A 418 -10.05 -19.24 4.97
N GLY A 419 -8.85 -19.76 4.75
CA GLY A 419 -8.61 -20.86 3.80
C GLY A 419 -9.31 -22.18 4.14
N ASP A 420 -9.77 -22.34 5.39
CA ASP A 420 -10.59 -23.46 5.85
C ASP A 420 -12.06 -23.38 5.38
N LEU A 421 -12.49 -22.19 4.93
CA LEU A 421 -13.87 -21.91 4.50
C LEU A 421 -13.95 -21.50 3.03
N PHE A 422 -12.92 -20.82 2.54
CA PHE A 422 -12.97 -20.16 1.24
C PHE A 422 -11.72 -20.40 0.40
N GLN A 423 -11.94 -20.75 -0.86
CA GLN A 423 -10.93 -20.76 -1.91
C GLN A 423 -10.71 -19.33 -2.43
N ALA A 424 -9.44 -19.04 -2.76
CA ALA A 424 -9.04 -17.77 -3.36
C ALA A 424 -9.61 -17.64 -4.78
N GLY A 425 -10.05 -16.44 -5.14
CA GLY A 425 -10.41 -16.12 -6.51
C GLY A 425 -9.18 -16.20 -7.44
N LEU A 426 -9.40 -16.65 -8.67
CA LEU A 426 -8.34 -16.77 -9.68
C LEU A 426 -8.58 -15.89 -10.91
N SER A 427 -9.53 -14.95 -10.83
CA SER A 427 -9.90 -14.06 -11.93
C SER A 427 -9.95 -12.62 -11.47
N ALA A 428 -9.07 -11.79 -12.01
CA ALA A 428 -9.18 -10.33 -11.85
C ALA A 428 -10.28 -9.73 -12.74
N LYS A 429 -10.68 -10.39 -13.84
CA LYS A 429 -11.73 -9.86 -14.72
C LYS A 429 -13.06 -9.65 -13.98
N SER A 430 -13.37 -10.54 -13.02
CA SER A 430 -14.58 -10.44 -12.20
C SER A 430 -14.59 -9.24 -11.25
N LEU A 431 -13.47 -8.56 -11.01
CA LEU A 431 -13.45 -7.28 -10.28
C LEU A 431 -14.36 -6.24 -10.96
N TRP A 432 -14.43 -6.28 -12.28
CA TRP A 432 -14.93 -5.19 -13.11
C TRP A 432 -16.43 -5.26 -13.38
N PHE A 433 -17.06 -4.08 -13.42
CA PHE A 433 -18.38 -3.86 -13.98
C PHE A 433 -18.53 -2.44 -14.50
N SER A 434 -19.60 -2.18 -15.26
CA SER A 434 -19.93 -0.83 -15.75
C SER A 434 -21.13 -0.30 -14.99
N LEU A 435 -20.92 0.71 -14.12
CA LEU A 435 -22.03 1.39 -13.46
C LEU A 435 -22.51 2.52 -14.38
N LYS A 436 -23.60 2.27 -15.11
CA LYS A 436 -24.19 3.30 -16.00
C LYS A 436 -23.18 3.91 -16.99
N GLY A 437 -22.21 3.11 -17.46
CA GLY A 437 -21.14 3.54 -18.37
C GLY A 437 -19.89 4.11 -17.69
N VAL A 438 -19.78 3.98 -16.36
CA VAL A 438 -18.60 4.36 -15.58
C VAL A 438 -17.83 3.07 -15.20
N PRO A 439 -16.52 2.96 -15.53
CA PRO A 439 -15.71 1.81 -15.16
C PRO A 439 -15.57 1.68 -13.64
N SER A 440 -16.01 0.54 -13.11
CA SER A 440 -16.09 0.29 -11.67
C SER A 440 -15.43 -1.03 -11.32
N ILE A 441 -14.86 -1.12 -10.12
CA ILE A 441 -14.45 -2.38 -9.52
C ILE A 441 -15.07 -2.61 -8.15
N VAL A 442 -15.15 -3.87 -7.73
CA VAL A 442 -15.49 -4.29 -6.37
C VAL A 442 -14.39 -5.18 -5.79
N THR A 443 -14.09 -5.03 -4.49
CA THR A 443 -13.09 -5.81 -3.74
C THR A 443 -13.65 -6.22 -2.38
N VAL A 444 -13.08 -7.25 -1.73
CA VAL A 444 -13.64 -7.85 -0.51
C VAL A 444 -12.57 -8.02 0.57
N GLY A 445 -12.88 -7.61 1.81
CA GLY A 445 -12.10 -7.88 3.03
C GLY A 445 -10.59 -7.66 2.87
N ASP A 446 -9.81 -8.74 2.98
CA ASP A 446 -8.35 -8.70 2.93
C ASP A 446 -7.72 -8.19 1.63
N ASP A 447 -8.49 -8.06 0.54
CA ASP A 447 -8.02 -7.44 -0.70
C ASP A 447 -7.56 -5.99 -0.44
N ALA A 448 -8.06 -5.34 0.62
CA ALA A 448 -7.60 -4.02 1.05
C ALA A 448 -6.09 -3.96 1.38
N ASN A 449 -5.45 -5.10 1.65
CA ASN A 449 -4.01 -5.18 1.86
C ASN A 449 -3.22 -5.29 0.55
N TRP A 450 -3.86 -5.57 -0.59
CA TRP A 450 -3.20 -5.82 -1.87
C TRP A 450 -3.28 -4.57 -2.74
N VAL A 451 -2.40 -3.62 -2.45
CA VAL A 451 -2.34 -2.29 -3.08
C VAL A 451 -2.19 -2.33 -4.61
N GLU A 452 -1.65 -3.42 -5.16
CA GLU A 452 -1.53 -3.68 -6.60
C GLU A 452 -2.89 -3.76 -7.29
N ILE A 453 -3.96 -4.21 -6.61
CA ILE A 453 -5.30 -4.29 -7.19
C ILE A 453 -5.76 -2.89 -7.62
N GLY A 454 -5.70 -1.93 -6.69
CA GLY A 454 -6.09 -0.55 -6.95
C GLY A 454 -5.18 0.15 -7.98
N ASP A 455 -3.86 -0.03 -7.88
CA ASP A 455 -2.90 0.64 -8.78
C ASP A 455 -3.02 0.13 -10.24
N LEU A 456 -3.12 -1.19 -10.42
CA LEU A 456 -3.27 -1.80 -11.74
C LEU A 456 -4.66 -1.51 -12.33
N ALA A 457 -5.73 -1.55 -11.52
CA ALA A 457 -7.08 -1.22 -11.99
C ALA A 457 -7.19 0.25 -12.42
N ALA A 458 -6.60 1.17 -11.65
CA ALA A 458 -6.51 2.57 -12.04
C ALA A 458 -5.70 2.76 -13.32
N SER A 459 -4.63 1.98 -13.50
CA SER A 459 -3.85 1.96 -14.74
C SER A 459 -4.67 1.53 -15.96
N ARG A 460 -5.66 0.66 -15.78
CA ARG A 460 -6.64 0.26 -16.79
C ARG A 460 -7.79 1.25 -16.99
N GLY A 461 -8.01 2.19 -16.07
CA GLY A 461 -9.05 3.22 -16.16
C GLY A 461 -10.23 3.04 -15.20
N MET A 462 -10.06 2.28 -14.11
CA MET A 462 -11.02 2.25 -13.00
C MET A 462 -11.34 3.68 -12.54
N TYR A 463 -12.62 4.03 -12.49
CA TYR A 463 -13.09 5.32 -11.97
C TYR A 463 -13.70 5.16 -10.58
N LEU A 464 -14.55 4.14 -10.42
CA LEU A 464 -15.22 3.82 -9.16
C LEU A 464 -14.61 2.58 -8.51
N HIS A 465 -14.46 2.61 -7.19
CA HIS A 465 -13.99 1.45 -6.42
C HIS A 465 -14.90 1.26 -5.20
N PHE A 466 -15.48 0.07 -5.12
CA PHE A 466 -16.28 -0.37 -3.99
C PHE A 466 -15.50 -1.44 -3.21
N HIS A 467 -15.43 -1.28 -1.90
CA HIS A 467 -14.83 -2.25 -1.01
C HIS A 467 -15.86 -2.66 0.04
N ILE A 468 -16.06 -3.96 0.21
CA ILE A 468 -16.99 -4.50 1.20
C ILE A 468 -16.20 -5.32 2.23
N SER A 469 -16.50 -5.12 3.51
CA SER A 469 -15.75 -5.74 4.60
C SER A 469 -16.67 -6.20 5.73
N TYR A 470 -16.20 -7.16 6.53
CA TYR A 470 -16.83 -7.57 7.79
C TYR A 470 -15.77 -7.65 8.87
N GLU A 471 -15.47 -6.50 9.48
CA GLU A 471 -14.35 -6.34 10.40
C GLU A 471 -14.76 -5.67 11.72
N SER A 472 -14.14 -6.13 12.80
CA SER A 472 -14.11 -5.50 14.11
C SER A 472 -12.67 -5.17 14.51
N ASP A 473 -12.52 -4.22 15.42
CA ASP A 473 -11.28 -3.65 15.89
C ASP A 473 -11.05 -4.04 17.35
N ALA A 474 -9.94 -4.73 17.62
CA ALA A 474 -9.57 -5.14 18.98
C ALA A 474 -9.19 -3.95 19.90
N SER A 475 -8.94 -2.77 19.32
CA SER A 475 -8.59 -1.55 20.05
C SER A 475 -8.80 -0.29 19.20
N PRO A 476 -8.84 0.91 19.82
CA PRO A 476 -8.88 2.17 19.07
C PRO A 476 -7.72 2.34 18.08
N ASP A 477 -6.52 1.84 18.41
CA ASP A 477 -5.37 1.89 17.51
C ASP A 477 -5.57 0.99 16.26
N ARG A 478 -6.20 -0.18 16.44
CA ARG A 478 -6.57 -1.05 15.32
C ARG A 478 -7.65 -0.43 14.43
N ALA A 479 -8.60 0.31 15.03
CA ALA A 479 -9.59 1.07 14.29
C ALA A 479 -8.96 2.14 13.39
N VAL A 480 -7.94 2.86 13.90
CA VAL A 480 -7.15 3.81 13.09
C VAL A 480 -6.45 3.08 11.94
N LEU A 481 -5.75 1.98 12.21
CA LEU A 481 -5.06 1.23 11.16
C LEU A 481 -6.01 0.69 10.08
N ARG A 482 -7.18 0.18 10.47
CA ARG A 482 -8.22 -0.26 9.53
C ARG A 482 -8.69 0.89 8.65
N ARG A 483 -8.98 2.06 9.25
CA ARG A 483 -9.36 3.26 8.49
C ARG A 483 -8.29 3.68 7.49
N GLN A 484 -7.01 3.68 7.91
CA GLN A 484 -5.88 3.98 7.03
C GLN A 484 -5.77 3.00 5.86
N ARG A 485 -5.86 1.69 6.14
CA ARG A 485 -5.84 0.65 5.11
C ARG A 485 -6.99 0.83 4.11
N SER A 486 -8.20 1.06 4.58
CA SER A 486 -9.37 1.23 3.71
C SER A 486 -9.25 2.45 2.80
N LEU A 487 -8.76 3.59 3.32
CA LEU A 487 -8.52 4.79 2.51
C LEU A 487 -7.42 4.58 1.46
N LEU A 488 -6.35 3.87 1.81
CA LEU A 488 -5.30 3.53 0.85
C LEU A 488 -5.78 2.58 -0.24
N ALA A 489 -6.62 1.60 0.09
CA ALA A 489 -7.17 0.65 -0.87
C ALA A 489 -7.92 1.37 -2.01
N LEU A 490 -8.68 2.42 -1.66
CA LEU A 490 -9.40 3.25 -2.63
C LEU A 490 -8.59 4.45 -3.12
N GLY A 491 -7.30 4.58 -2.77
CA GLY A 491 -6.46 5.75 -3.02
C GLY A 491 -6.34 6.17 -4.49
N TYR A 492 -6.62 5.26 -5.42
CA TYR A 492 -6.58 5.51 -6.86
C TYR A 492 -7.94 5.72 -7.53
N ALA A 493 -9.04 5.51 -6.78
CA ALA A 493 -10.39 5.79 -7.26
C ALA A 493 -10.67 7.30 -7.28
N LYS A 494 -11.58 7.72 -8.16
CA LYS A 494 -12.10 9.10 -8.16
C LYS A 494 -13.29 9.24 -7.22
N TYR A 495 -14.07 8.17 -7.08
CA TYR A 495 -15.23 8.13 -6.21
C TYR A 495 -15.52 6.67 -5.84
N GLY A 496 -16.14 6.40 -4.70
CA GLY A 496 -16.34 5.04 -4.25
C GLY A 496 -16.88 4.92 -2.84
N ALA A 497 -16.95 3.70 -2.33
CA ALA A 497 -17.37 3.45 -0.96
C ALA A 497 -16.66 2.25 -0.34
N ILE A 498 -16.40 2.36 0.96
CA ILE A 498 -16.04 1.25 1.84
C ILE A 498 -17.27 0.96 2.70
N VAL A 499 -17.80 -0.25 2.64
CA VAL A 499 -18.97 -0.65 3.42
C VAL A 499 -18.62 -1.82 4.32
N ASN A 500 -18.60 -1.55 5.62
CA ASN A 500 -18.33 -2.54 6.65
C ASN A 500 -19.63 -2.96 7.35
N ALA A 501 -19.66 -4.19 7.87
CA ALA A 501 -20.75 -4.63 8.73
C ALA A 501 -20.86 -3.75 9.98
N ALA A 502 -22.09 -3.51 10.43
CA ALA A 502 -22.37 -2.70 11.61
C ALA A 502 -22.25 -3.49 12.90
N ASP A 503 -22.06 -2.78 14.01
CA ASP A 503 -22.18 -3.34 15.36
C ASP A 503 -23.53 -4.07 15.52
N PRO A 504 -23.50 -5.38 15.79
CA PRO A 504 -24.71 -6.18 15.86
C PRO A 504 -25.34 -6.20 17.25
N ALA A 505 -24.88 -5.39 18.22
CA ALA A 505 -25.40 -5.35 19.60
C ALA A 505 -26.93 -5.18 19.69
N GLY A 506 -27.56 -4.53 18.71
CA GLY A 506 -29.02 -4.37 18.64
C GLY A 506 -29.80 -5.60 18.16
N LEU A 507 -29.13 -6.70 17.78
CA LEU A 507 -29.77 -7.91 17.27
C LEU A 507 -29.96 -8.96 18.38
N LYS A 508 -31.12 -9.64 18.35
CA LYS A 508 -31.40 -10.78 19.26
C LYS A 508 -30.48 -11.99 19.04
N ASN A 509 -30.02 -12.20 17.81
CA ASN A 509 -29.16 -13.32 17.42
C ASN A 509 -28.08 -12.84 16.43
N PRO A 510 -27.07 -12.10 16.91
CA PRO A 510 -26.03 -11.51 16.08
C PRO A 510 -25.11 -12.60 15.48
N SER A 511 -24.59 -12.37 14.27
CA SER A 511 -23.57 -13.26 13.67
C SER A 511 -22.19 -13.01 14.29
N ALA A 512 -21.31 -12.23 13.65
CA ALA A 512 -20.01 -11.87 14.20
C ALA A 512 -19.96 -10.38 14.61
N PRO A 513 -19.09 -9.99 15.56
CA PRO A 513 -18.82 -8.58 15.87
C PRO A 513 -18.28 -7.82 14.65
N ALA A 514 -18.68 -6.56 14.52
CA ALA A 514 -18.15 -5.61 13.54
C ALA A 514 -18.32 -4.18 14.06
N ASP A 515 -17.50 -3.24 13.60
CA ASP A 515 -17.47 -1.88 14.17
C ASP A 515 -17.89 -0.80 13.17
N GLY A 516 -18.54 -1.17 12.06
CA GLY A 516 -19.00 -0.21 11.07
C GLY A 516 -17.85 0.63 10.52
N MET A 517 -17.96 1.96 10.61
CA MET A 517 -17.07 2.93 9.99
C MET A 517 -17.09 2.90 8.46
N SER A 518 -18.26 2.62 7.88
CA SER A 518 -18.46 2.75 6.44
C SER A 518 -18.23 4.19 5.98
N MET A 519 -17.64 4.37 4.81
CA MET A 519 -17.27 5.67 4.26
C MET A 519 -17.64 5.73 2.78
N ILE A 520 -18.26 6.83 2.36
CA ILE A 520 -18.27 7.24 0.95
C ILE A 520 -17.13 8.20 0.76
N VAL A 521 -16.34 7.94 -0.27
CA VAL A 521 -15.08 8.62 -0.49
C VAL A 521 -15.00 9.18 -1.89
N SER A 522 -14.38 10.34 -2.02
CA SER A 522 -14.19 11.05 -3.28
C SER A 522 -12.79 11.63 -3.31
N ARG A 523 -12.21 11.68 -4.50
CA ARG A 523 -10.94 12.36 -4.72
C ARG A 523 -11.23 13.75 -5.26
N GLU A 524 -11.29 14.70 -4.33
CA GLU A 524 -11.51 16.13 -4.61
C GLU A 524 -10.33 16.94 -4.11
N GLY A 525 -10.07 18.09 -4.76
CA GLY A 525 -8.88 18.89 -4.48
C GLY A 525 -7.65 18.45 -5.28
N GLY A 526 -6.51 19.06 -4.96
CA GLY A 526 -5.24 18.89 -5.65
C GLY A 526 -4.10 19.47 -4.84
N HIS A 527 -2.87 19.38 -5.36
CA HIS A 527 -1.73 20.06 -4.74
C HIS A 527 -2.02 21.55 -4.62
N ASN A 528 -1.88 22.10 -3.42
CA ASN A 528 -2.14 23.52 -3.10
C ASN A 528 -3.60 23.96 -3.21
N GLN A 529 -4.58 23.05 -3.09
CA GLN A 529 -5.99 23.44 -2.94
C GLN A 529 -6.52 23.05 -1.55
N PRO A 530 -7.28 23.94 -0.88
CA PRO A 530 -7.90 23.62 0.39
C PRO A 530 -8.94 22.52 0.21
N ALA A 531 -9.21 21.80 1.31
CA ALA A 531 -10.28 20.81 1.35
C ALA A 531 -11.62 21.47 0.97
N PRO A 532 -12.43 20.86 0.09
CA PRO A 532 -13.79 21.30 -0.14
C PRO A 532 -14.58 21.30 1.17
N LYS A 533 -15.51 22.26 1.32
CA LYS A 533 -16.35 22.35 2.52
C LYS A 533 -17.13 21.05 2.74
N GLY A 534 -17.02 20.47 3.93
CA GLY A 534 -17.71 19.23 4.31
C GLY A 534 -17.06 17.94 3.80
N VAL A 535 -15.81 18.01 3.32
CA VAL A 535 -15.01 16.84 2.95
C VAL A 535 -13.83 16.72 3.92
N GLU A 536 -13.71 15.58 4.59
CA GLU A 536 -12.54 15.27 5.42
C GLU A 536 -11.37 14.92 4.52
N TYR A 537 -10.36 15.78 4.52
CA TYR A 537 -9.21 15.72 3.61
C TYR A 537 -7.94 15.38 4.39
N TYR A 538 -7.37 14.21 4.12
CA TYR A 538 -6.24 13.70 4.87
C TYR A 538 -4.91 13.87 4.15
N LEU A 539 -4.87 13.77 2.83
CA LEU A 539 -3.63 13.80 2.07
C LEU A 539 -3.83 14.36 0.66
N PRO A 540 -2.87 15.13 0.11
CA PRO A 540 -2.83 15.37 -1.32
C PRO A 540 -2.77 14.05 -2.04
N TYR A 541 -3.60 13.95 -3.07
CA TYR A 541 -3.61 12.84 -4.01
C TYR A 541 -4.15 11.52 -3.46
N GLN A 542 -4.72 11.52 -2.26
CA GLN A 542 -5.46 10.39 -1.74
C GLN A 542 -6.95 10.66 -1.72
N THR A 543 -7.66 9.61 -1.35
CA THR A 543 -9.10 9.54 -1.27
C THR A 543 -9.59 10.23 0.00
N SER A 544 -10.45 11.24 -0.16
CA SER A 544 -11.03 12.04 0.91
C SER A 544 -12.37 11.45 1.35
N VAL A 545 -12.75 11.65 2.61
CA VAL A 545 -14.03 11.14 3.12
C VAL A 545 -15.11 12.19 2.92
N VAL A 546 -16.11 11.86 2.11
CA VAL A 546 -17.28 12.72 1.87
C VAL A 546 -18.32 12.53 2.96
N LYS A 547 -18.51 11.29 3.40
CA LYS A 547 -19.46 10.94 4.44
C LYS A 547 -19.00 9.66 5.12
N SER A 548 -19.18 9.59 6.43
CA SER A 548 -18.86 8.43 7.26
C SER A 548 -20.05 8.05 8.12
N ALA A 549 -20.09 6.79 8.54
CA ALA A 549 -21.01 6.27 9.55
C ALA A 549 -20.24 5.97 10.85
N GLY A 550 -20.97 5.94 11.97
CA GLY A 550 -20.45 5.43 13.26
C GLY A 550 -20.34 3.89 13.26
N ALA A 551 -20.49 3.26 14.43
CA ALA A 551 -20.42 1.80 14.55
C ALA A 551 -21.75 1.08 14.23
N GLY A 552 -22.89 1.66 14.64
CA GLY A 552 -24.22 1.04 14.51
C GLY A 552 -24.81 1.06 13.09
N PRO A 553 -25.95 0.39 12.87
CA PRO A 553 -26.59 0.34 11.56
C PRO A 553 -26.94 1.72 10.99
N ALA A 554 -26.56 1.98 9.74
CA ALA A 554 -26.77 3.25 9.08
C ALA A 554 -26.81 3.10 7.55
N MET A 555 -27.40 4.08 6.87
CA MET A 555 -27.24 4.23 5.42
C MET A 555 -26.75 5.64 5.14
N ILE A 556 -25.53 5.76 4.61
CA ILE A 556 -24.98 7.04 4.19
C ILE A 556 -25.08 7.15 2.68
N VAL A 557 -25.42 8.36 2.20
CA VAL A 557 -25.64 8.63 0.79
C VAL A 557 -24.89 9.90 0.38
N ALA A 558 -24.25 9.85 -0.79
CA ALA A 558 -23.62 11.00 -1.42
C ALA A 558 -23.70 10.90 -2.95
N THR A 559 -23.65 12.05 -3.62
CA THR A 559 -23.69 12.17 -5.08
C THR A 559 -22.45 12.89 -5.59
N ARG A 560 -21.85 12.41 -6.68
CA ARG A 560 -20.74 13.07 -7.37
C ARG A 560 -20.87 12.99 -8.88
N LYS A 561 -20.41 14.06 -9.55
CA LYS A 561 -20.30 14.10 -11.01
C LYS A 561 -18.99 13.45 -11.44
N THR A 562 -19.11 12.39 -12.23
CA THR A 562 -17.98 11.71 -12.85
C THR A 562 -17.43 12.53 -14.02
N ALA A 563 -16.24 12.18 -14.51
CA ALA A 563 -15.60 12.80 -15.67
C ALA A 563 -15.41 11.78 -16.80
N THR A 564 -14.88 12.22 -17.94
CA THR A 564 -14.68 11.37 -19.13
C THR A 564 -13.56 10.34 -18.98
N ALA A 565 -12.70 10.50 -17.96
CA ALA A 565 -11.65 9.56 -17.63
C ALA A 565 -11.29 9.70 -16.15
N ASN A 566 -10.73 8.64 -15.56
CA ASN A 566 -9.90 8.80 -14.38
C ASN A 566 -8.60 9.50 -14.83
N ASN A 567 -8.62 10.83 -14.82
CA ASN A 567 -7.41 11.63 -14.99
C ASN A 567 -6.53 11.42 -13.75
N MET A 568 -5.74 10.36 -13.81
CA MET A 568 -4.77 9.98 -12.80
C MET A 568 -3.89 11.20 -12.47
N ASP A 569 -4.04 11.79 -11.29
CA ASP A 569 -3.37 13.06 -10.97
C ASP A 569 -2.02 12.87 -10.24
N LEU A 570 -1.11 13.84 -10.45
CA LEU A 570 0.15 14.22 -9.78
C LEU A 570 1.11 13.13 -9.29
N ALA A 571 0.72 12.17 -8.45
CA ALA A 571 1.57 11.00 -8.18
C ALA A 571 1.81 10.20 -9.47
N ARG A 572 0.79 10.10 -10.35
CA ARG A 572 0.97 9.54 -11.70
C ARG A 572 1.35 10.56 -12.77
N PHE A 573 1.06 11.86 -12.63
CA PHE A 573 1.64 12.86 -13.53
C PHE A 573 3.15 12.97 -13.33
N TRP A 574 3.66 12.99 -12.09
CA TRP A 574 5.10 12.83 -11.79
C TRP A 574 5.59 11.40 -12.06
N ARG A 575 4.84 10.31 -11.79
CA ARG A 575 5.25 8.96 -12.26
C ARG A 575 5.42 8.93 -13.77
N ASN A 576 4.41 9.34 -14.53
CA ASN A 576 4.40 9.26 -15.98
C ASN A 576 5.35 10.31 -16.56
N ARG A 577 5.47 11.50 -15.98
CA ARG A 577 6.47 12.51 -16.37
C ARG A 577 7.88 12.02 -16.09
N ASN A 578 8.19 11.45 -14.91
CA ASN A 578 9.52 10.93 -14.58
C ASN A 578 9.81 9.61 -15.32
N ARG A 579 8.79 8.77 -15.60
CA ARG A 579 8.89 7.60 -16.48
C ARG A 579 9.04 7.98 -17.96
N ARG A 580 8.57 9.17 -18.38
CA ARG A 580 8.72 9.72 -19.76
C ARG A 580 9.96 10.62 -19.91
N GLN A 581 10.40 11.29 -18.84
CA GLN A 581 11.64 12.08 -18.75
C GLN A 581 12.77 11.13 -18.35
N GLY A 582 13.09 10.20 -19.24
CA GLY A 582 14.15 9.21 -19.07
C GLY A 582 13.95 7.98 -19.93
N SER A 583 15.04 7.37 -20.35
CA SER A 583 15.14 6.15 -21.17
C SER A 583 14.76 4.85 -20.41
N ARG A 584 13.61 4.80 -19.70
CA ARG A 584 13.23 3.60 -18.92
C ARG A 584 11.85 2.98 -19.27
N PRO A 585 11.64 2.50 -20.52
CA PRO A 585 10.41 1.80 -20.95
C PRO A 585 9.98 0.65 -20.03
N ALA A 586 10.94 -0.06 -19.44
CA ALA A 586 10.73 -1.29 -18.70
C ALA A 586 9.78 -1.20 -17.49
N ARG A 587 9.77 -0.08 -16.77
CA ARG A 587 8.89 0.11 -15.60
C ARG A 587 7.44 0.37 -16.01
N CYS A 588 7.26 1.16 -17.06
CA CYS A 588 5.96 1.36 -17.67
C CYS A 588 5.42 0.04 -18.20
N ASP A 589 6.27 -0.76 -18.83
CA ASP A 589 5.92 -2.06 -19.37
C ASP A 589 5.46 -3.04 -18.29
N TRP A 590 6.17 -3.12 -17.15
CA TRP A 590 5.77 -3.95 -16.01
C TRP A 590 4.37 -3.60 -15.47
N ILE A 591 4.11 -2.31 -15.21
CA ILE A 591 2.80 -1.85 -14.74
C ILE A 591 1.72 -2.02 -15.82
N THR A 592 2.07 -1.82 -17.09
CA THR A 592 1.13 -2.01 -18.22
C THR A 592 0.77 -3.48 -18.39
N GLY A 593 1.74 -4.39 -18.25
CA GLY A 593 1.50 -5.84 -18.23
C GLY A 593 0.57 -6.24 -17.08
N GLY A 594 0.81 -5.71 -15.87
CA GLY A 594 -0.09 -5.91 -14.74
C GLY A 594 -1.50 -5.34 -14.96
N ALA A 595 -1.61 -4.19 -15.63
CA ALA A 595 -2.92 -3.60 -15.96
C ALA A 595 -3.71 -4.42 -16.99
N ALA A 596 -3.04 -5.16 -17.88
CA ALA A 596 -3.68 -6.12 -18.78
C ALA A 596 -4.11 -7.40 -18.04
N LEU A 597 -3.26 -7.89 -17.12
CA LEU A 597 -3.60 -9.01 -16.25
C LEU A 597 -4.88 -8.73 -15.45
N ILE A 598 -4.98 -7.54 -14.85
CA ILE A 598 -6.13 -7.21 -13.99
C ILE A 598 -7.45 -6.99 -14.77
N SER A 599 -7.39 -6.74 -16.08
CA SER A 599 -8.57 -6.61 -16.92
C SER A 599 -8.98 -7.89 -17.65
N GLY A 600 -8.17 -8.94 -17.55
CA GLY A 600 -8.34 -10.18 -18.33
C GLY A 600 -8.00 -10.01 -19.81
N ASP A 601 -7.26 -8.95 -20.18
CA ASP A 601 -6.75 -8.72 -21.54
C ASP A 601 -5.30 -9.24 -21.71
N GLY A 602 -4.69 -9.78 -20.65
CA GLY A 602 -3.35 -10.38 -20.65
C GLY A 602 -3.41 -11.92 -20.72
N PRO A 603 -2.30 -12.58 -21.09
CA PRO A 603 -2.19 -14.03 -20.98
C PRO A 603 -2.31 -14.47 -19.49
N PRO A 604 -2.96 -15.62 -19.22
CA PRO A 604 -3.13 -16.14 -17.87
C PRO A 604 -1.81 -16.50 -17.18
#